data_AF-A0A0W0FXP1-F1
#
_entry.id   AF-A0A0W0FXP1-F1
#
_cell.length_a   1.000
_cell.length_b   1.000
_cell.length_c   1.000
_cell.angle_alpha   90.00
_cell.angle_beta   90.00
_cell.angle_gamma   90.00
#
_symmetry.space_group_name_H-M   'P 1'
#
loop_
_entity.id
_entity.type
_entity.pdbx_description
1 polymer ?
#
loop_
_entity_poly.entity_id
_entity_poly.type
_entity_poly.pdbx_seq_one_letter_code
_entity_poly.pdbx_strand_id
1 'polypeptide(L)'
;MSQKLNLLKSLLKCQRGYSTATASPTPSFRVPKLPRSMTANLGVEAGIQRSPYFWSQDSSETLEQFMTRNDISSPALEEDSTRRSLWIKRGSLSDPAHDFRPAAASALPDLQKTWTELQKLGYENRKENPRPRGNRKVADGGYEKALELQSKSANALKDIGRKYGWTSGAWLIMPEKDSVESLKDLWQKLAKSLTTGSLAQTSAFMIHGLVAPPAFNKMKHQLRVFMTDVYDEKSVEQVAKALKEEGHLGGGTPAVRPDIYQELGAVKSRFGPRATLRSTLWIYKDNKLVRRF
;
A
#
# COMPACT_ATOMS: atom_id res chain seq x y z
N MET A 1 -41.18 57.17 -18.45
CA MET A 1 -41.77 55.82 -18.54
C MET A 1 -40.75 54.78 -19.08
N SER A 2 -39.50 54.76 -18.58
CA SER A 2 -38.47 53.79 -19.04
C SER A 2 -37.37 53.47 -18.00
N GLN A 3 -37.67 53.63 -16.70
CA GLN A 3 -36.76 53.19 -15.62
C GLN A 3 -37.45 52.36 -14.52
N LYS A 4 -38.78 52.20 -14.58
CA LYS A 4 -39.53 51.31 -13.67
C LYS A 4 -39.66 49.86 -14.17
N LEU A 5 -39.15 49.52 -15.35
CA LEU A 5 -39.21 48.16 -15.91
C LEU A 5 -37.96 47.29 -15.64
N ASN A 6 -36.86 47.88 -15.14
CA ASN A 6 -35.62 47.12 -14.87
C ASN A 6 -35.44 46.70 -13.40
N LEU A 7 -36.28 47.18 -12.48
CA LEU A 7 -36.26 46.73 -11.07
C LEU A 7 -37.12 45.46 -10.81
N LEU A 8 -38.01 45.10 -11.73
CA LEU A 8 -38.91 43.94 -11.60
C LEU A 8 -38.34 42.64 -12.19
N LYS A 9 -37.18 42.69 -12.87
CA LYS A 9 -36.47 41.51 -13.38
C LYS A 9 -35.38 40.98 -12.43
N SER A 10 -35.02 41.70 -11.37
CA SER A 10 -34.03 41.24 -10.37
C SER A 10 -34.65 40.54 -9.14
N LEU A 11 -35.98 40.61 -8.95
CA LEU A 11 -36.68 40.01 -7.81
C LEU A 11 -37.36 38.66 -8.09
N LEU A 12 -37.25 38.13 -9.33
CA LEU A 12 -37.84 36.85 -9.74
C LEU A 12 -36.81 35.70 -9.89
N LYS A 13 -35.59 35.86 -9.37
CA LYS A 13 -34.58 34.77 -9.32
C LYS A 13 -34.34 34.18 -7.91
N CYS A 14 -35.17 34.53 -6.93
CA CYS A 14 -35.12 33.99 -5.56
C CYS A 14 -36.49 33.47 -5.09
N GLN A 15 -37.05 32.49 -5.80
CA GLN A 15 -38.00 31.54 -5.22
C GLN A 15 -37.36 30.16 -5.36
N ARG A 16 -36.67 29.68 -4.31
CA ARG A 16 -37.24 28.75 -3.32
C ARG A 16 -38.12 27.69 -3.99
N GLY A 17 -37.47 26.77 -4.71
CA GLY A 17 -37.94 25.40 -4.75
C GLY A 17 -37.73 24.79 -3.37
N TYR A 18 -38.73 24.86 -2.50
CA TYR A 18 -38.90 23.83 -1.48
C TYR A 18 -39.36 22.57 -2.21
N SER A 19 -38.39 21.87 -2.78
CA SER A 19 -38.56 20.46 -3.09
C SER A 19 -38.77 19.78 -1.74
N THR A 20 -39.92 19.14 -1.58
CA THR A 20 -40.16 18.19 -0.50
C THR A 20 -39.02 17.19 -0.53
N ALA A 21 -38.15 17.26 0.49
CA ALA A 21 -37.10 16.29 0.69
C ALA A 21 -37.76 14.93 0.96
N THR A 22 -38.06 14.19 -0.10
CA THR A 22 -38.14 12.73 -0.02
C THR A 22 -36.83 12.30 0.63
N ALA A 23 -36.94 11.66 1.80
CA ALA A 23 -35.82 11.18 2.58
C ALA A 23 -34.80 10.54 1.62
N SER A 24 -33.67 11.23 1.43
CA SER A 24 -32.55 10.68 0.67
C SER A 24 -32.24 9.33 1.29
N PRO A 25 -32.21 8.24 0.51
CA PRO A 25 -31.82 6.96 1.06
C PRO A 25 -30.46 7.16 1.71
N THR A 26 -30.37 6.80 2.99
CA THR A 26 -29.12 6.76 3.75
C THR A 26 -28.04 6.25 2.81
N PRO A 27 -26.91 6.96 2.64
CA PRO A 27 -25.90 6.60 1.66
C PRO A 27 -25.50 5.15 1.93
N SER A 28 -26.02 4.24 1.09
CA SER A 28 -25.77 2.83 1.26
C SER A 28 -24.27 2.67 1.14
N PHE A 29 -23.68 2.16 2.22
CA PHE A 29 -22.25 1.92 2.29
C PHE A 29 -21.94 0.81 1.28
N ARG A 30 -21.74 1.18 0.02
CA ARG A 30 -21.28 0.26 -1.00
C ARG A 30 -19.84 -0.06 -0.65
N VAL A 31 -19.61 -1.27 -0.15
CA VAL A 31 -18.27 -1.84 0.00
C VAL A 31 -17.61 -1.78 -1.38
N PRO A 32 -16.56 -0.96 -1.58
CA PRO A 32 -15.92 -0.87 -2.88
C PRO A 32 -15.35 -2.25 -3.27
N LYS A 33 -15.52 -2.66 -4.54
CA LYS A 33 -14.73 -3.78 -5.07
C LYS A 33 -13.25 -3.47 -4.81
N LEU A 34 -12.60 -4.31 -4.02
CA LEU A 34 -11.21 -4.11 -3.62
C LEU A 34 -10.34 -4.04 -4.88
N PRO A 35 -9.44 -3.04 -5.01
CA PRO A 35 -8.44 -3.07 -6.08
C PRO A 35 -7.62 -4.34 -5.92
N ARG A 36 -7.24 -4.99 -7.04
CA ARG A 36 -6.36 -6.18 -7.03
C ARG A 36 -5.18 -5.90 -6.08
N SER A 37 -5.17 -6.58 -4.94
CA SER A 37 -4.20 -6.32 -3.88
C SER A 37 -2.84 -6.81 -4.38
N MET A 38 -1.83 -5.96 -4.31
CA MET A 38 -0.45 -6.37 -4.64
C MET A 38 0.19 -6.86 -3.33
N THR A 39 -0.18 -8.06 -2.89
CA THR A 39 0.33 -8.72 -1.68
C THR A 39 1.35 -9.80 -2.06
N ALA A 40 2.03 -10.39 -1.07
CA ALA A 40 2.86 -11.57 -1.33
C ALA A 40 2.03 -12.70 -1.95
N ASN A 41 0.77 -12.84 -1.52
CA ASN A 41 -0.18 -13.82 -2.07
C ASN A 41 -0.38 -13.64 -3.57
N LEU A 42 -0.51 -12.40 -4.06
CA LEU A 42 -0.60 -12.15 -5.49
C LEU A 42 0.65 -12.66 -6.22
N GLY A 43 1.85 -12.40 -5.69
CA GLY A 43 3.10 -12.93 -6.25
C GLY A 43 3.16 -14.47 -6.28
N VAL A 44 2.53 -15.14 -5.32
CA VAL A 44 2.52 -16.60 -5.15
C VAL A 44 1.32 -17.27 -5.85
N GLU A 45 0.33 -16.51 -6.33
CA GLU A 45 -0.76 -17.07 -7.12
C GLU A 45 -0.23 -17.74 -8.39
N ALA A 46 -0.75 -18.94 -8.68
CA ALA A 46 -0.28 -19.81 -9.76
C ALA A 46 -0.34 -19.16 -11.17
N GLY A 47 -1.06 -18.05 -11.32
CA GLY A 47 -1.07 -17.25 -12.55
C GLY A 47 0.18 -16.37 -12.73
N ILE A 48 0.76 -15.84 -11.64
CA ILE A 48 1.98 -15.04 -11.70
C ILE A 48 3.22 -15.93 -11.79
N GLN A 49 3.22 -17.10 -11.14
CA GLN A 49 4.35 -18.04 -11.25
C GLN A 49 4.56 -18.55 -12.69
N ARG A 50 3.50 -18.58 -13.50
CA ARG A 50 3.55 -18.93 -14.93
C ARG A 50 3.79 -17.72 -15.84
N SER A 51 3.91 -16.52 -15.26
CA SER A 51 4.17 -15.30 -16.00
C SER A 51 5.62 -15.28 -16.49
N PRO A 52 5.89 -14.82 -17.72
CA PRO A 52 7.27 -14.59 -18.18
C PRO A 52 8.00 -13.51 -17.38
N TYR A 53 7.27 -12.75 -16.53
CA TYR A 53 7.75 -11.67 -15.67
C TYR A 53 8.01 -12.10 -14.22
N PHE A 54 8.06 -13.41 -13.96
CA PHE A 54 8.35 -13.98 -12.67
C PHE A 54 9.59 -14.87 -12.75
N TRP A 55 10.49 -14.74 -11.77
CA TRP A 55 11.67 -15.60 -11.63
C TRP A 55 11.80 -16.15 -10.21
N SER A 56 12.34 -17.36 -10.09
CA SER A 56 12.75 -17.98 -8.84
C SER A 56 13.97 -18.86 -9.05
N GLN A 57 14.54 -19.41 -7.97
CA GLN A 57 15.63 -20.38 -8.07
C GLN A 57 15.21 -21.72 -8.71
N ASP A 58 13.90 -21.98 -8.80
CA ASP A 58 13.35 -23.15 -9.52
C ASP A 58 13.14 -22.86 -11.02
N SER A 59 13.34 -21.62 -11.47
CA SER A 59 13.21 -21.26 -12.88
C SER A 59 14.31 -21.91 -13.72
N SER A 60 14.00 -22.27 -14.96
CA SER A 60 14.94 -22.93 -15.87
C SER A 60 16.06 -22.01 -16.38
N GLU A 61 15.87 -20.69 -16.33
CA GLU A 61 16.85 -19.69 -16.75
C GLU A 61 17.56 -19.08 -15.53
N THR A 62 18.79 -18.59 -15.72
CA THR A 62 19.51 -17.88 -14.65
C THR A 62 18.89 -16.52 -14.36
N LEU A 63 19.20 -15.95 -13.19
CA LEU A 63 18.74 -14.60 -12.84
C LEU A 63 19.22 -13.57 -13.89
N GLU A 64 20.44 -13.68 -14.36
CA GLU A 64 21.02 -12.78 -15.36
C GLU A 64 20.25 -12.85 -16.68
N GLN A 65 19.95 -14.06 -17.15
CA GLN A 65 19.16 -14.28 -18.37
C GLN A 65 17.77 -13.67 -18.24
N PHE A 66 17.10 -13.91 -17.11
CA PHE A 66 15.79 -13.33 -16.82
C PHE A 66 15.83 -11.80 -16.82
N MET A 67 16.84 -11.20 -16.18
CA MET A 67 16.99 -9.75 -16.06
C MET A 67 17.32 -9.08 -17.39
N THR A 68 18.10 -9.74 -18.26
CA THR A 68 18.39 -9.27 -19.61
C THR A 68 17.13 -9.34 -20.48
N ARG A 69 16.37 -10.44 -20.39
CA ARG A 69 15.12 -10.65 -21.15
C ARG A 69 14.01 -9.70 -20.72
N ASN A 70 13.90 -9.44 -19.42
CA ASN A 70 12.86 -8.62 -18.80
C ASN A 70 13.45 -7.30 -18.27
N ASP A 71 14.15 -6.57 -19.13
CA ASP A 71 14.72 -5.27 -18.77
C ASP A 71 13.60 -4.29 -18.38
N ILE A 72 13.60 -3.84 -17.12
CA ILE A 72 12.58 -2.93 -16.57
C ILE A 72 12.56 -1.57 -17.27
N SER A 73 13.61 -1.21 -18.02
CA SER A 73 13.63 -0.02 -18.88
C SER A 73 13.17 -0.24 -20.32
N SER A 74 12.78 -1.45 -20.70
CA SER A 74 12.35 -1.72 -22.07
C SER A 74 11.04 -0.99 -22.39
N PRO A 75 10.97 -0.22 -23.50
CA PRO A 75 9.74 0.43 -23.95
C PRO A 75 8.58 -0.56 -24.17
N ALA A 76 8.90 -1.83 -24.47
CA ALA A 76 7.91 -2.89 -24.60
C ALA A 76 7.11 -3.15 -23.32
N LEU A 77 7.60 -2.72 -22.15
CA LEU A 77 6.87 -2.77 -20.87
C LEU A 77 5.79 -1.68 -20.75
N GLU A 78 5.88 -0.62 -21.55
CA GLU A 78 4.89 0.45 -21.54
C GLU A 78 3.61 0.06 -22.27
N GLU A 79 3.71 -0.77 -23.32
CA GLU A 79 2.56 -1.12 -24.17
C GLU A 79 1.68 -2.23 -23.56
N ASP A 80 2.28 -3.17 -22.82
CA ASP A 80 1.57 -4.27 -22.19
C ASP A 80 1.45 -4.06 -20.68
N SER A 81 0.23 -3.75 -20.24
CA SER A 81 -0.10 -3.46 -18.84
C SER A 81 0.27 -4.59 -17.86
N THR A 82 0.44 -5.82 -18.33
CA THR A 82 0.83 -6.98 -17.50
C THR A 82 2.35 -7.03 -17.26
N ARG A 83 3.17 -6.45 -18.15
CA ARG A 83 4.64 -6.49 -18.01
C ARG A 83 5.21 -5.50 -17.03
N ARG A 84 4.41 -4.50 -16.60
CA ARG A 84 4.85 -3.46 -15.65
C ARG A 84 5.12 -3.99 -14.23
N SER A 85 4.97 -5.29 -14.04
CA SER A 85 5.02 -5.98 -12.76
C SER A 85 6.01 -7.15 -12.84
N LEU A 86 7.26 -6.90 -12.44
CA LEU A 86 8.32 -7.91 -12.40
C LEU A 86 8.46 -8.49 -11.00
N TRP A 87 8.66 -9.79 -10.89
CA TRP A 87 8.74 -10.50 -9.62
C TRP A 87 9.97 -11.40 -9.59
N ILE A 88 10.70 -11.37 -8.47
CA ILE A 88 11.85 -12.25 -8.22
C ILE A 88 11.67 -12.82 -6.82
N LYS A 89 11.67 -14.15 -6.71
CA LYS A 89 11.58 -14.87 -5.45
C LYS A 89 12.88 -15.62 -5.16
N ARG A 90 13.35 -15.55 -3.91
CA ARG A 90 14.42 -16.41 -3.39
C ARG A 90 13.82 -17.73 -2.91
N GLY A 91 14.59 -18.80 -3.08
CA GLY A 91 14.20 -20.14 -2.68
C GLY A 91 13.19 -20.76 -3.63
N SER A 92 12.72 -21.94 -3.24
CA SER A 92 11.78 -22.71 -4.04
C SER A 92 10.41 -22.03 -4.13
N LEU A 93 9.75 -22.14 -5.28
CA LEU A 93 8.38 -21.70 -5.51
C LEU A 93 7.36 -22.34 -4.58
N SER A 94 7.62 -23.59 -4.17
CA SER A 94 6.73 -24.38 -3.32
C SER A 94 7.03 -24.24 -1.83
N ASP A 95 7.93 -23.33 -1.45
CA ASP A 95 8.28 -23.11 -0.05
C ASP A 95 7.06 -22.64 0.76
N PRO A 96 6.52 -23.49 1.68
CA PRO A 96 5.31 -23.17 2.42
C PRO A 96 5.49 -22.00 3.39
N ALA A 97 6.73 -21.68 3.80
CA ALA A 97 7.00 -20.53 4.66
C ALA A 97 6.73 -19.18 3.95
N HIS A 98 6.60 -19.22 2.62
CA HIS A 98 6.32 -18.07 1.78
C HIS A 98 4.88 -18.06 1.21
N ASP A 99 4.04 -19.04 1.59
CA ASP A 99 2.64 -19.11 1.17
C ASP A 99 1.68 -18.66 2.27
N PHE A 100 1.22 -17.41 2.17
CA PHE A 100 0.29 -16.80 3.12
C PHE A 100 -1.17 -16.90 2.68
N ARG A 101 -1.49 -17.64 1.60
CA ARG A 101 -2.86 -17.75 1.08
C ARG A 101 -3.79 -18.48 2.04
N PRO A 102 -3.40 -19.63 2.66
CA PRO A 102 -4.26 -20.31 3.63
C PRO A 102 -4.52 -19.44 4.88
N ALA A 103 -3.47 -18.76 5.37
CA ALA A 103 -3.55 -17.82 6.48
C ALA A 103 -4.51 -16.65 6.16
N ALA A 104 -4.37 -16.04 4.98
CA ALA A 104 -5.24 -14.96 4.53
C ALA A 104 -6.70 -15.42 4.39
N ALA A 105 -6.95 -16.57 3.74
CA ALA A 105 -8.29 -17.13 3.60
C ALA A 105 -8.97 -17.36 4.96
N SER A 106 -8.22 -17.85 5.94
CA SER A 106 -8.71 -18.08 7.31
C SER A 106 -8.95 -16.78 8.09
N ALA A 107 -8.14 -15.74 7.82
CA ALA A 107 -8.25 -14.44 8.48
C ALA A 107 -9.38 -13.56 7.93
N LEU A 108 -9.81 -13.76 6.68
CA LEU A 108 -10.74 -12.87 5.98
C LEU A 108 -12.04 -12.57 6.74
N PRO A 109 -12.75 -13.54 7.38
CA PRO A 109 -13.98 -13.24 8.11
C PRO A 109 -13.78 -12.29 9.29
N ASP A 110 -12.77 -12.57 10.13
CA ASP A 110 -12.41 -11.73 11.28
C ASP A 110 -11.92 -10.36 10.80
N LEU A 111 -11.10 -10.34 9.75
CA LEU A 111 -10.60 -9.12 9.13
C LEU A 111 -11.74 -8.22 8.63
N GLN A 112 -12.73 -8.79 7.92
CA GLN A 112 -13.89 -8.04 7.43
C GLN A 112 -14.72 -7.46 8.58
N LYS A 113 -15.00 -8.26 9.61
CA LYS A 113 -15.74 -7.81 10.80
C LYS A 113 -15.02 -6.65 11.49
N THR A 114 -13.74 -6.85 11.85
CA THR A 114 -12.93 -5.81 12.51
C THR A 114 -12.80 -4.58 11.62
N TRP A 115 -12.67 -4.74 10.31
CA TRP A 115 -12.60 -3.61 9.40
C TRP A 115 -13.86 -2.75 9.39
N THR A 116 -15.04 -3.37 9.39
CA THR A 116 -16.31 -2.65 9.50
C THR A 116 -16.40 -1.86 10.82
N GLU A 117 -15.97 -2.45 11.93
CA GLU A 117 -15.93 -1.77 13.23
C GLU A 117 -14.97 -0.57 13.21
N LEU A 118 -13.77 -0.73 12.64
CA LEU A 118 -12.79 0.34 12.50
C LEU A 118 -13.27 1.47 11.59
N GLN A 119 -14.02 1.15 10.54
CA GLN A 119 -14.64 2.15 9.66
C GLN A 119 -15.71 2.97 10.39
N LYS A 120 -16.59 2.30 11.16
CA LYS A 120 -17.60 2.96 11.98
C LYS A 120 -16.94 3.88 13.00
N LEU A 121 -15.94 3.38 13.71
CA LEU A 121 -15.20 4.14 14.70
C LEU A 121 -14.48 5.36 14.10
N GLY A 122 -13.91 5.22 12.89
CA GLY A 122 -13.31 6.32 12.17
C GLY A 122 -14.29 7.40 11.71
N TYR A 123 -15.48 6.97 11.32
CA TYR A 123 -16.57 7.87 10.96
C TYR A 123 -17.03 8.69 12.17
N GLU A 124 -17.28 8.06 13.32
CA GLU A 124 -17.69 8.77 14.54
C GLU A 124 -16.61 9.73 15.04
N ASN A 125 -15.35 9.28 15.07
CA ASN A 125 -14.24 10.16 15.47
C ASN A 125 -14.12 11.39 14.56
N ARG A 126 -14.41 11.27 13.26
CA ARG A 126 -14.41 12.39 12.32
C ARG A 126 -15.57 13.35 12.54
N LYS A 127 -16.72 12.85 12.97
CA LYS A 127 -17.90 13.66 13.31
C LYS A 127 -17.64 14.50 14.56
N GLU A 128 -17.01 13.90 15.57
CA GLU A 128 -16.60 14.58 16.81
C GLU A 128 -15.41 15.52 16.60
N ASN A 129 -14.43 15.11 15.78
CA ASN A 129 -13.18 15.83 15.53
C ASN A 129 -13.00 16.14 14.03
N PRO A 130 -13.82 17.06 13.47
CA PRO A 130 -13.70 17.43 12.07
C PRO A 130 -12.36 18.13 11.83
N ARG A 131 -11.41 17.45 11.17
CA ARG A 131 -10.15 18.10 10.77
C ARG A 131 -10.46 19.26 9.82
N PRO A 132 -10.01 20.50 10.12
CA PRO A 132 -10.13 21.62 9.20
C PRO A 132 -9.50 21.26 7.84
N ARG A 133 -10.10 21.72 6.73
CA ARG A 133 -9.38 21.73 5.44
C ARG A 133 -8.29 22.80 5.52
N GLY A 134 -7.02 22.43 5.28
CA GLY A 134 -5.87 23.36 5.27
C GLY A 134 -5.07 23.40 6.58
N ASN A 135 -4.17 24.37 6.71
CA ASN A 135 -3.23 24.54 7.84
C ASN A 135 -3.89 25.13 9.11
N ARG A 136 -5.18 24.85 9.37
CA ARG A 136 -5.82 25.27 10.61
C ARG A 136 -5.50 24.26 11.72
N LYS A 137 -5.03 24.77 12.86
CA LYS A 137 -4.70 23.97 14.05
C LYS A 137 -5.88 23.06 14.40
N VAL A 138 -5.58 21.77 14.61
CA VAL A 138 -6.52 20.83 15.22
C VAL A 138 -6.78 21.33 16.63
N ALA A 139 -8.02 21.25 17.11
CA ALA A 139 -8.33 21.56 18.51
C ALA A 139 -7.45 20.72 19.45
N ASP A 140 -7.04 21.30 20.59
CA ASP A 140 -6.21 20.63 21.57
C ASP A 140 -6.83 19.27 21.98
N GLY A 141 -6.01 18.22 22.06
CA GLY A 141 -6.44 16.83 22.36
C GLY A 141 -6.91 15.98 21.16
N GLY A 142 -7.31 16.59 20.04
CA GLY A 142 -7.76 15.83 18.85
C GLY A 142 -6.65 15.03 18.15
N TYR A 143 -5.39 15.41 18.37
CA TYR A 143 -4.22 14.70 17.84
C TYR A 143 -3.93 13.40 18.61
N GLU A 144 -3.95 13.46 19.95
CA GLU A 144 -3.70 12.30 20.82
C GLU A 144 -4.77 11.23 20.63
N LYS A 145 -6.05 11.62 20.64
CA LYS A 145 -7.16 10.69 20.36
C LYS A 145 -7.02 10.03 18.98
N ALA A 146 -6.54 10.75 17.98
CA ALA A 146 -6.30 10.19 16.65
C ALA A 146 -5.10 9.23 16.60
N LEU A 147 -4.08 9.44 17.43
CA LEU A 147 -2.94 8.52 17.58
C LEU A 147 -3.35 7.25 18.33
N GLU A 148 -4.07 7.38 19.44
CA GLU A 148 -4.61 6.24 20.18
C GLU A 148 -5.47 5.36 19.26
N LEU A 149 -6.32 5.99 18.45
CA LEU A 149 -7.15 5.29 17.48
C LEU A 149 -6.34 4.58 16.40
N GLN A 150 -5.24 5.18 15.96
CA GLN A 150 -4.29 4.57 15.04
C GLN A 150 -3.61 3.36 15.65
N SER A 151 -3.17 3.48 16.90
CA SER A 151 -2.52 2.39 17.62
C SER A 151 -3.49 1.23 17.86
N LYS A 152 -4.71 1.51 18.33
CA LYS A 152 -5.77 0.52 18.55
C LYS A 152 -6.11 -0.24 17.26
N SER A 153 -6.30 0.47 16.15
CA SER A 153 -6.64 -0.14 14.87
C SER A 153 -5.51 -1.01 14.34
N ALA A 154 -4.27 -0.52 14.46
CA ALA A 154 -3.12 -1.26 13.98
C ALA A 154 -2.80 -2.49 14.85
N ASN A 155 -3.02 -2.41 16.17
CA ASN A 155 -2.91 -3.56 17.06
C ASN A 155 -4.01 -4.59 16.78
N ALA A 156 -5.27 -4.17 16.57
CA ALA A 156 -6.35 -5.10 16.21
C ALA A 156 -6.03 -5.89 14.91
N LEU A 157 -5.49 -5.22 13.89
CA LEU A 157 -5.08 -5.89 12.65
C LEU A 157 -3.82 -6.75 12.83
N LYS A 158 -2.88 -6.34 13.69
CA LYS A 158 -1.73 -7.16 14.09
C LYS A 158 -2.18 -8.44 14.79
N ASP A 159 -3.15 -8.36 15.70
CA ASP A 159 -3.65 -9.50 16.45
C ASP A 159 -4.31 -10.53 15.52
N ILE A 160 -5.08 -10.07 14.53
CA ILE A 160 -5.61 -10.94 13.46
C ILE A 160 -4.45 -11.55 12.67
N GLY A 161 -3.50 -10.74 12.21
CA GLY A 161 -2.34 -11.22 11.47
C GLY A 161 -1.59 -12.34 12.22
N ARG A 162 -1.32 -12.15 13.51
CA ARG A 162 -0.66 -13.16 14.34
C ARG A 162 -1.53 -14.37 14.63
N LYS A 163 -2.83 -14.19 14.92
CA LYS A 163 -3.78 -15.28 15.19
C LYS A 163 -3.84 -16.28 14.04
N TYR A 164 -3.79 -15.79 12.79
CA TYR A 164 -3.93 -16.62 11.59
C TYR A 164 -2.60 -16.89 10.87
N GLY A 165 -1.48 -16.35 11.32
CA GLY A 165 -0.19 -16.45 10.63
C GLY A 165 -0.09 -15.60 9.35
N TRP A 166 -0.97 -14.62 9.15
CA TRP A 166 -0.88 -13.66 8.05
C TRP A 166 -0.04 -12.45 8.44
N THR A 167 1.26 -12.70 8.57
CA THR A 167 2.26 -11.75 9.07
C THR A 167 3.07 -11.08 7.97
N SER A 168 2.88 -11.47 6.72
CA SER A 168 3.64 -10.95 5.60
C SER A 168 3.39 -9.47 5.32
N GLY A 169 4.34 -8.87 4.64
CA GLY A 169 4.22 -7.53 4.10
C GLY A 169 5.52 -7.12 3.42
N ALA A 170 5.63 -5.85 3.05
CA ALA A 170 6.77 -5.38 2.28
C ALA A 170 7.28 -4.01 2.70
N TRP A 171 8.60 -3.85 2.61
CA TRP A 171 9.22 -2.54 2.47
C TRP A 171 8.82 -1.91 1.15
N LEU A 172 8.38 -0.66 1.18
CA LEU A 172 8.09 0.17 0.03
C LEU A 172 9.27 1.10 -0.19
N ILE A 173 9.90 0.97 -1.36
CA ILE A 173 11.11 1.70 -1.74
C ILE A 173 10.78 2.46 -3.02
N MET A 174 11.11 3.75 -3.04
CA MET A 174 11.03 4.56 -4.25
C MET A 174 12.46 4.82 -4.74
N PRO A 175 12.69 4.85 -6.07
CA PRO A 175 13.98 5.28 -6.59
C PRO A 175 14.29 6.73 -6.20
N GLU A 176 15.57 7.10 -6.16
CA GLU A 176 16.01 8.45 -5.78
C GLU A 176 15.43 9.51 -6.72
N LYS A 177 15.53 9.23 -8.03
CA LYS A 177 14.83 9.96 -9.08
C LYS A 177 13.66 9.12 -9.53
N ASP A 178 12.50 9.73 -9.71
CA ASP A 178 11.31 9.05 -10.26
C ASP A 178 11.48 8.88 -11.78
N SER A 179 12.47 8.06 -12.16
CA SER A 179 12.82 7.72 -13.54
C SER A 179 13.01 6.22 -13.67
N VAL A 180 12.84 5.72 -14.89
CA VAL A 180 12.94 4.29 -15.19
C VAL A 180 14.38 3.79 -15.05
N GLU A 181 15.37 4.62 -15.35
CA GLU A 181 16.80 4.30 -15.22
C GLU A 181 17.20 4.14 -13.76
N SER A 182 16.75 5.05 -12.88
CA SER A 182 17.00 4.96 -11.44
C SER A 182 16.30 3.73 -10.84
N LEU A 183 15.10 3.39 -11.33
CA LEU A 183 14.40 2.16 -10.96
C LEU A 183 15.18 0.92 -11.40
N LYS A 184 15.73 0.91 -12.62
CA LYS A 184 16.48 -0.22 -13.18
C LYS A 184 17.72 -0.56 -12.40
N ASP A 185 18.55 0.44 -12.10
CA ASP A 185 19.76 0.25 -11.30
C ASP A 185 19.42 -0.34 -9.93
N LEU A 186 18.42 0.22 -9.26
CA LEU A 186 17.98 -0.25 -7.95
C LEU A 186 17.38 -1.67 -8.00
N TRP A 187 16.59 -1.97 -9.04
CA TRP A 187 16.01 -3.30 -9.28
C TRP A 187 17.09 -4.37 -9.45
N GLN A 188 18.12 -4.11 -10.26
CA GLN A 188 19.23 -5.04 -10.50
C GLN A 188 20.02 -5.31 -9.22
N LYS A 189 20.32 -4.27 -8.44
CA LYS A 189 21.05 -4.42 -7.18
C LYS A 189 20.25 -5.21 -6.13
N LEU A 190 18.95 -4.91 -6.00
CA LEU A 190 18.04 -5.65 -5.11
C LEU A 190 17.92 -7.12 -5.51
N ALA A 191 17.80 -7.42 -6.81
CA ALA A 191 17.70 -8.80 -7.31
C ALA A 191 18.93 -9.64 -6.92
N LYS A 192 20.13 -9.09 -7.13
CA LYS A 192 21.38 -9.74 -6.73
C LYS A 192 21.48 -9.88 -5.21
N SER A 193 21.18 -8.82 -4.46
CA SER A 193 21.24 -8.87 -3.00
C SER A 193 20.26 -9.88 -2.40
N LEU A 194 19.02 -9.92 -2.93
CA LEU A 194 18.02 -10.89 -2.50
C LEU A 194 18.51 -12.32 -2.70
N THR A 195 19.20 -12.62 -3.79
CA THR A 195 19.58 -14.01 -4.12
C THR A 195 20.90 -14.44 -3.51
N THR A 196 21.92 -13.56 -3.49
CA THR A 196 23.29 -13.91 -3.07
C THR A 196 23.96 -12.89 -2.16
N GLY A 197 23.34 -11.72 -1.89
CA GLY A 197 23.91 -10.66 -1.04
C GLY A 197 23.34 -10.62 0.38
N SER A 198 23.37 -9.44 1.02
CA SER A 198 22.98 -9.31 2.44
C SER A 198 21.49 -9.57 2.67
N LEU A 199 20.61 -9.21 1.73
CA LEU A 199 19.17 -9.51 1.86
C LEU A 199 18.89 -11.01 1.89
N ALA A 200 19.69 -11.83 1.22
CA ALA A 200 19.57 -13.29 1.29
C ALA A 200 19.79 -13.84 2.72
N GLN A 201 20.47 -13.09 3.58
CA GLN A 201 20.73 -13.47 4.99
C GLN A 201 19.63 -13.00 5.96
N THR A 202 18.53 -12.45 5.43
CA THR A 202 17.43 -11.89 6.22
C THR A 202 16.12 -12.65 5.97
N SER A 203 15.01 -12.18 6.56
CA SER A 203 13.66 -12.66 6.27
C SER A 203 13.10 -12.20 4.92
N ALA A 204 13.85 -11.43 4.14
CA ALA A 204 13.44 -11.06 2.79
C ALA A 204 13.42 -12.30 1.89
N PHE A 205 12.35 -12.43 1.11
CA PHE A 205 12.16 -13.62 0.26
C PHE A 205 11.69 -13.32 -1.15
N MET A 206 11.18 -12.12 -1.41
CA MET A 206 10.67 -11.76 -2.72
C MET A 206 10.77 -10.26 -2.94
N ILE A 207 11.05 -9.85 -4.17
CA ILE A 207 10.95 -8.46 -4.60
C ILE A 207 9.95 -8.30 -5.74
N HIS A 208 9.32 -7.14 -5.78
CA HIS A 208 8.38 -6.74 -6.83
C HIS A 208 8.74 -5.36 -7.36
N GLY A 209 8.96 -5.28 -8.66
CA GLY A 209 9.17 -4.04 -9.38
C GLY A 209 7.89 -3.60 -10.09
N LEU A 210 7.42 -2.38 -9.78
CA LEU A 210 6.26 -1.79 -10.43
C LEU A 210 6.65 -0.51 -11.19
N VAL A 211 6.51 -0.56 -12.51
CA VAL A 211 6.74 0.57 -13.39
C VAL A 211 5.46 1.41 -13.49
N ALA A 212 5.55 2.70 -13.15
CA ALA A 212 4.44 3.62 -13.32
C ALA A 212 4.16 3.87 -14.82
N PRO A 213 2.89 3.89 -15.24
CA PRO A 213 2.56 4.26 -16.62
C PRO A 213 2.82 5.75 -16.87
N PRO A 214 3.31 6.13 -18.06
CA PRO A 214 3.46 7.54 -18.45
C PRO A 214 2.14 8.33 -18.34
N ALA A 215 1.02 7.67 -18.68
CA ALA A 215 -0.32 8.28 -18.63
C ALA A 215 -0.80 8.62 -17.21
N PHE A 216 -0.15 8.12 -16.16
CA PHE A 216 -0.56 8.31 -14.77
C PHE A 216 0.49 9.08 -13.98
N ASN A 217 0.56 10.39 -14.22
CA ASN A 217 1.48 11.33 -13.54
C ASN A 217 1.43 11.35 -11.99
N LYS A 218 0.46 10.69 -11.36
CA LYS A 218 0.35 10.56 -9.89
C LYS A 218 0.90 9.24 -9.37
N MET A 219 1.15 8.28 -10.25
CA MET A 219 1.71 6.99 -9.89
C MET A 219 3.22 7.10 -9.99
N LYS A 220 3.90 6.71 -8.91
CA LYS A 220 5.36 6.67 -8.87
C LYS A 220 5.87 5.28 -9.17
N HIS A 221 7.07 5.20 -9.72
CA HIS A 221 7.80 3.95 -9.76
C HIS A 221 8.04 3.47 -8.32
N GLN A 222 7.84 2.18 -8.06
CA GLN A 222 8.04 1.63 -6.72
C GLN A 222 8.61 0.22 -6.80
N LEU A 223 9.50 -0.07 -5.86
CA LEU A 223 9.98 -1.41 -5.58
C LEU A 223 9.44 -1.86 -4.23
N ARG A 224 9.26 -3.16 -4.09
CA ARG A 224 8.84 -3.78 -2.85
C ARG A 224 9.76 -4.91 -2.49
N VAL A 225 10.09 -5.02 -1.20
CA VAL A 225 10.85 -6.13 -0.65
C VAL A 225 9.98 -6.82 0.40
N PHE A 226 9.47 -7.99 0.05
CA PHE A 226 8.58 -8.78 0.88
C PHE A 226 9.36 -9.57 1.94
N MET A 227 8.75 -9.67 3.11
CA MET A 227 9.28 -10.37 4.27
C MET A 227 8.19 -11.18 4.97
N THR A 228 8.61 -12.22 5.70
CA THR A 228 7.71 -13.21 6.28
C THR A 228 6.91 -12.70 7.48
N ASP A 229 7.52 -11.88 8.35
CA ASP A 229 6.83 -11.27 9.49
C ASP A 229 7.19 -9.79 9.65
N VAL A 230 6.25 -8.91 9.31
CA VAL A 230 6.40 -7.46 9.52
C VAL A 230 6.16 -7.04 10.97
N TYR A 231 5.69 -7.92 11.84
CA TYR A 231 5.46 -7.65 13.25
C TYR A 231 6.63 -8.10 14.15
N ASP A 232 7.65 -8.75 13.59
CA ASP A 232 8.95 -8.98 14.24
C ASP A 232 9.88 -7.79 13.97
N GLU A 233 10.03 -6.93 14.98
CA GLU A 233 10.85 -5.73 14.89
C GLU A 233 12.31 -6.03 14.57
N LYS A 234 12.89 -7.13 15.10
CA LYS A 234 14.29 -7.49 14.83
C LYS A 234 14.47 -7.88 13.37
N SER A 235 13.55 -8.68 12.85
CA SER A 235 13.55 -9.09 11.44
C SER A 235 13.38 -7.89 10.51
N VAL A 236 12.49 -6.96 10.88
CA VAL A 236 12.30 -5.70 10.13
C VAL A 236 13.56 -4.83 10.14
N GLU A 237 14.21 -4.70 11.29
CA GLU A 237 15.45 -3.94 11.45
C GLU A 237 16.60 -4.55 10.65
N GLN A 238 16.74 -5.87 10.64
CA GLN A 238 17.76 -6.58 9.85
C GLN A 238 17.61 -6.30 8.36
N VAL A 239 16.39 -6.38 7.82
CA VAL A 239 16.13 -6.03 6.42
C VAL A 239 16.42 -4.55 6.16
N ALA A 240 16.05 -3.65 7.08
CA ALA A 240 16.34 -2.23 6.92
C ALA A 240 17.86 -1.94 6.89
N LYS A 241 18.65 -2.63 7.73
CA LYS A 241 20.11 -2.53 7.76
C LYS A 241 20.73 -3.02 6.46
N ALA A 242 20.35 -4.21 6.00
CA ALA A 242 20.79 -4.76 4.72
C ALA A 242 20.47 -3.81 3.54
N LEU A 243 19.24 -3.29 3.49
CA LEU A 243 18.85 -2.30 2.49
C LEU A 243 19.67 -1.00 2.57
N LYS A 244 20.05 -0.56 3.77
CA LYS A 244 20.85 0.66 3.94
C LYS A 244 22.31 0.46 3.52
N GLU A 245 22.94 -0.60 4.03
CA GLU A 245 24.37 -0.87 3.86
C GLU A 245 24.73 -1.03 2.38
N GLU A 246 23.82 -1.58 1.58
CA GLU A 246 24.00 -1.73 0.13
C GLU A 246 23.43 -0.55 -0.68
N GLY A 247 22.93 0.51 -0.03
CA GLY A 247 22.42 1.71 -0.70
C GLY A 247 21.07 1.52 -1.41
N HIS A 248 20.26 0.56 -0.97
CA HIS A 248 18.97 0.19 -1.58
C HIS A 248 17.75 0.95 -1.04
N LEU A 249 17.91 1.82 -0.04
CA LEU A 249 16.80 2.60 0.52
C LEU A 249 16.22 3.63 -0.48
N GLY A 250 16.94 3.94 -1.56
CA GLY A 250 16.48 4.81 -2.63
C GLY A 250 16.13 6.23 -2.15
N GLY A 251 15.13 6.84 -2.79
CA GLY A 251 14.62 8.16 -2.48
C GLY A 251 13.48 8.17 -1.46
N GLY A 252 13.43 9.22 -0.64
CA GLY A 252 12.34 9.46 0.30
C GLY A 252 12.48 8.68 1.61
N THR A 253 11.36 8.33 2.24
CA THR A 253 11.32 7.59 3.51
C THR A 253 10.76 6.19 3.27
N PRO A 254 11.61 5.15 3.21
CA PRO A 254 11.17 3.77 3.09
C PRO A 254 10.24 3.40 4.23
N ALA A 255 9.24 2.59 3.91
CA ALA A 255 8.20 2.27 4.87
C ALA A 255 7.68 0.85 4.69
N VAL A 256 7.40 0.16 5.79
CA VAL A 256 6.84 -1.19 5.76
C VAL A 256 5.33 -1.14 5.76
N ARG A 257 4.70 -1.89 4.87
CA ARG A 257 3.25 -2.10 4.81
C ARG A 257 2.92 -3.59 5.00
N PRO A 258 2.11 -3.94 6.01
CA PRO A 258 1.54 -5.29 6.12
C PRO A 258 0.63 -5.63 4.94
N ASP A 259 0.66 -6.88 4.47
CA ASP A 259 -0.21 -7.36 3.40
C ASP A 259 -1.68 -7.27 3.79
N ILE A 260 -2.00 -7.52 5.06
CA ILE A 260 -3.36 -7.39 5.60
C ILE A 260 -3.93 -5.96 5.41
N TYR A 261 -3.07 -4.92 5.43
CA TYR A 261 -3.50 -3.53 5.16
C TYR A 261 -3.74 -3.30 3.66
N GLN A 262 -2.96 -3.98 2.82
CA GLN A 262 -3.08 -3.91 1.37
C GLN A 262 -4.37 -4.58 0.89
N GLU A 263 -4.73 -5.73 1.47
CA GLU A 263 -5.96 -6.46 1.15
C GLU A 263 -7.20 -5.61 1.41
N LEU A 264 -7.23 -4.92 2.54
CA LEU A 264 -8.31 -4.01 2.92
C LEU A 264 -8.44 -2.78 2.00
N GLY A 265 -7.51 -2.59 1.07
CA GLY A 265 -7.44 -1.40 0.23
C GLY A 265 -7.32 -0.12 1.06
N ALA A 266 -6.64 -0.18 2.22
CA ALA A 266 -6.59 0.82 3.29
C ALA A 266 -6.08 2.22 2.89
N VAL A 267 -5.92 2.49 1.60
CA VAL A 267 -5.30 3.68 1.03
C VAL A 267 -6.31 4.65 0.42
N LYS A 268 -7.60 4.33 0.22
CA LYS A 268 -8.45 5.17 -0.67
C LYS A 268 -9.53 6.06 -0.05
N SER A 269 -9.93 5.92 1.22
CA SER A 269 -11.00 6.77 1.79
C SER A 269 -10.49 7.86 2.73
N ARG A 270 -10.85 9.13 2.45
CA ARG A 270 -10.60 10.30 3.34
C ARG A 270 -11.54 10.33 4.55
N PHE A 271 -12.63 9.58 4.51
CA PHE A 271 -13.70 9.57 5.53
C PHE A 271 -13.75 8.25 6.31
N GLY A 272 -12.97 7.24 5.91
CA GLY A 272 -12.89 5.94 6.57
C GLY A 272 -11.51 5.67 7.18
N PRO A 273 -10.87 4.53 6.88
CA PRO A 273 -9.72 4.02 7.61
C PRO A 273 -8.51 4.95 7.71
N ARG A 274 -8.31 5.91 6.79
CA ARG A 274 -7.21 6.88 6.94
C ARG A 274 -7.32 7.75 8.22
N ALA A 275 -8.52 7.86 8.80
CA ALA A 275 -8.71 8.52 10.08
C ALA A 275 -8.19 7.66 11.25
N THR A 276 -8.21 6.34 11.10
CA THR A 276 -7.98 5.36 12.17
C THR A 276 -6.80 4.44 11.94
N LEU A 277 -6.18 4.44 10.77
CA LEU A 277 -5.12 3.50 10.41
C LEU A 277 -4.11 4.19 9.51
N ARG A 278 -2.84 4.10 9.89
CA ARG A 278 -1.72 4.45 9.02
C ARG A 278 -1.53 3.32 8.01
N SER A 279 -1.28 3.67 6.76
CA SER A 279 -1.02 2.69 5.70
C SER A 279 0.36 2.01 5.81
N THR A 280 1.16 2.35 6.82
CA THR A 280 2.49 1.78 7.07
C THR A 280 2.69 1.57 8.56
N LEU A 281 3.41 0.50 8.89
CA LEU A 281 3.71 0.05 10.25
C LEU A 281 5.04 0.65 10.75
N TRP A 282 6.06 0.52 9.91
CA TRP A 282 7.41 1.00 10.19
C TRP A 282 7.84 2.03 9.15
N ILE A 283 8.76 2.91 9.55
CA ILE A 283 9.56 3.74 8.65
C ILE A 283 11.02 3.65 9.04
N TYR A 284 11.91 3.76 8.06
CA TYR A 284 13.34 3.93 8.32
C TYR A 284 13.72 5.39 8.11
N LYS A 285 14.10 6.08 9.18
CA LYS A 285 14.41 7.51 9.14
C LYS A 285 15.52 7.82 10.15
N ASP A 286 16.43 8.74 9.81
CA ASP A 286 17.49 9.20 10.71
C ASP A 286 18.33 8.02 11.24
N ASN A 287 18.64 7.07 10.36
CA ASN A 287 19.40 5.85 10.66
C ASN A 287 18.78 4.92 11.70
N LYS A 288 17.47 5.01 11.94
CA LYS A 288 16.74 4.16 12.88
C LYS A 288 15.40 3.71 12.32
N LEU A 289 14.97 2.53 12.79
CA LEU A 289 13.62 2.04 12.58
C LEU A 289 12.69 2.80 13.54
N VAL A 290 11.56 3.28 13.04
CA VAL A 290 10.56 4.00 13.84
C VAL A 290 9.19 3.38 13.59
N ARG A 291 8.52 3.00 14.67
CA ARG A 291 7.12 2.57 14.64
C ARG A 291 6.21 3.79 14.46
N ARG A 292 5.19 3.67 13.62
CA ARG A 292 4.33 4.81 13.24
C ARG A 292 3.12 5.06 14.18
N PHE A 293 2.95 4.27 15.22
CA PHE A 293 1.81 4.30 16.14
C PHE A 293 2.11 3.56 17.45
#